data_AF-A0A0E9WJA5-F1
#
_entry.id   AF-A0A0E9WJA5-F1
#
_cell.length_a   1.000
_cell.length_b   1.000
_cell.length_c   1.000
_cell.angle_alpha   90.00
_cell.angle_beta   90.00
_cell.angle_gamma   90.00
#
_symmetry.space_group_name_H-M   'P 1'
#
loop_
_entity.id
_entity.type
_entity.pdbx_description
1 polymer ?
#
loop_
_entity_poly.entity_id
_entity_poly.type
_entity_poly.pdbx_seq_one_letter_code
_entity_poly.pdbx_strand_id
1 'polypeptide(L)'
;MTLIVKADLHNNGIRISTEELQLGRDPSSGSSCRAFAFSDIEYVIEASLHECGTLLTIEEDSLVYSNVLSVSPMPTSSGIIRTSSAIIPIACHYLRRHVVSSEAVYPTWAPFTSTVAALDLLDFSLRLMAGVSPMLMLKDPMLSSCPGSWMKSSR
;
A
#
# COMPACT_ATOMS: atom_id res chain seq x y z
N MET A 1 1.49 -1.50 -4.14
CA MET A 1 1.19 -0.33 -4.99
C MET A 1 0.42 -0.81 -6.19
N THR A 2 -0.81 -0.35 -6.31
CA THR A 2 -1.70 -0.66 -7.43
C THR A 2 -1.98 0.61 -8.21
N LEU A 3 -1.76 0.57 -9.52
CA LEU A 3 -2.02 1.68 -10.44
C LEU A 3 -3.10 1.27 -11.43
N ILE A 4 -4.07 2.15 -11.63
CA ILE A 4 -5.10 1.99 -12.65
C ILE A 4 -4.84 3.04 -13.72
N VAL A 5 -4.64 2.59 -14.95
CA VAL A 5 -4.27 3.42 -16.09
C VAL A 5 -5.32 3.23 -17.18
N LYS A 6 -5.77 4.32 -17.80
CA LYS A 6 -6.67 4.23 -18.95
C LYS A 6 -5.92 3.74 -20.18
N ALA A 7 -6.55 2.87 -20.97
CA ALA A 7 -6.00 2.38 -22.24
C ALA A 7 -5.79 3.53 -23.25
N ASP A 8 -6.67 4.54 -23.25
CA ASP A 8 -6.47 5.81 -23.96
C ASP A 8 -5.77 6.82 -23.04
N LEU A 9 -4.48 6.60 -22.82
CA LEU A 9 -3.67 7.40 -21.87
C LEU A 9 -3.58 8.88 -22.28
N HIS A 10 -3.56 9.16 -23.59
CA HIS A 10 -3.42 10.50 -24.15
C HIS A 10 -4.77 11.20 -24.43
N ASN A 11 -5.88 10.51 -24.19
CA ASN A 11 -7.24 10.99 -24.45
C ASN A 11 -7.42 11.48 -25.91
N ASN A 12 -6.83 10.76 -26.85
CA ASN A 12 -6.83 11.06 -28.29
C ASN A 12 -7.48 9.94 -29.13
N GLY A 13 -8.10 8.96 -28.48
CA GLY A 13 -8.73 7.79 -29.10
C GLY A 13 -7.75 6.69 -29.52
N ILE A 14 -6.43 6.89 -29.32
CA ILE A 14 -5.41 5.87 -29.61
C ILE A 14 -5.09 5.13 -28.33
N ARG A 15 -5.32 3.82 -28.35
CA ARG A 15 -4.99 2.94 -27.23
C ARG A 15 -3.52 2.57 -27.26
N ILE A 16 -2.87 2.61 -26.11
CA ILE A 16 -1.52 2.09 -25.91
C ILE A 16 -1.57 0.59 -25.58
N SER A 17 -0.48 -0.14 -25.85
CA SER A 17 -0.38 -1.55 -25.42
C SER A 17 0.07 -1.64 -23.97
N THR A 18 -0.28 -2.71 -23.27
CA THR A 18 0.22 -2.99 -21.91
C THR A 18 1.74 -3.17 -21.88
N GLU A 19 2.33 -3.61 -22.98
CA GLU A 19 3.79 -3.74 -23.12
C GLU A 19 4.52 -2.39 -23.22
N GLU A 20 3.80 -1.33 -23.60
CA GLU A 20 4.33 0.04 -23.61
C GLU A 20 4.33 0.66 -22.21
N LEU A 21 3.67 0.03 -21.23
CA LEU A 21 3.52 0.52 -19.87
C LEU A 21 4.39 -0.27 -18.89
N GLN A 22 5.22 0.47 -18.16
CA GLN A 22 6.06 -0.11 -17.14
C GLN A 22 6.18 0.80 -15.91
N LEU A 23 6.08 0.21 -14.73
CA LEU A 23 6.48 0.85 -13.48
C LEU A 23 8.00 0.78 -13.30
N GLY A 24 8.60 1.92 -12.99
CA GLY A 24 10.05 2.07 -12.91
C GLY A 24 10.68 2.38 -14.26
N ARG A 25 12.01 2.52 -14.25
CA ARG A 25 12.79 2.90 -15.43
C ARG A 25 13.63 1.78 -16.01
N ASP A 26 13.76 0.68 -15.28
CA ASP A 26 14.59 -0.45 -15.69
C ASP A 26 13.75 -1.50 -16.44
N PRO A 27 13.92 -1.65 -17.76
CA PRO A 27 13.16 -2.60 -18.57
C PRO A 27 13.43 -4.07 -18.22
N SER A 28 14.50 -4.35 -17.47
CA SER A 28 14.84 -5.69 -16.98
C SER A 28 14.15 -6.06 -15.66
N SER A 29 13.32 -5.17 -15.12
CA SER A 29 12.52 -5.43 -13.92
C SER A 29 11.54 -6.60 -14.12
N GLY A 30 11.16 -7.25 -13.02
CA GLY A 30 10.27 -8.41 -13.02
C GLY A 30 8.90 -8.16 -13.66
N SER A 31 8.16 -9.25 -13.93
CA SER A 31 6.83 -9.19 -14.54
C SER A 31 5.80 -8.39 -13.73
N SER A 32 5.96 -8.28 -12.41
CA SER A 32 5.13 -7.45 -11.52
C SER A 32 5.20 -5.96 -11.87
N CYS A 33 6.24 -5.51 -12.57
CA CYS A 33 6.42 -4.12 -12.96
C CYS A 33 5.73 -3.75 -14.28
N ARG A 34 5.09 -4.71 -14.96
CA ARG A 34 4.38 -4.45 -16.23
C ARG A 34 2.88 -4.35 -16.01
N ALA A 35 2.22 -3.65 -16.92
CA ALA A 35 0.77 -3.59 -16.93
C ALA A 35 0.17 -4.91 -17.45
N PHE A 36 -1.00 -5.25 -16.93
CA PHE A 36 -1.89 -6.25 -17.49
C PHE A 36 -3.26 -5.64 -17.79
N ALA A 37 -3.96 -6.22 -18.75
CA ALA A 37 -5.30 -5.75 -19.13
C ALA A 37 -6.32 -6.20 -18.08
N PHE A 38 -6.94 -5.25 -17.39
CA PHE A 38 -8.09 -5.52 -16.52
C PHE A 38 -9.40 -5.45 -17.31
N SER A 39 -9.49 -4.53 -18.27
CA SER A 39 -10.57 -4.43 -19.27
C SER A 39 -10.06 -3.80 -20.57
N ASP A 40 -10.94 -3.61 -21.55
CA ASP A 40 -10.62 -2.92 -22.82
C ASP A 40 -10.27 -1.44 -22.65
N ILE A 41 -10.61 -0.85 -21.50
CA ILE A 41 -10.45 0.58 -21.23
C ILE A 41 -9.50 0.87 -20.05
N GLU A 42 -9.17 -0.15 -19.24
CA GLU A 42 -8.37 -0.01 -18.02
C GLU A 42 -7.32 -1.10 -17.90
N TYR A 43 -6.10 -0.65 -17.61
CA TYR A 43 -4.94 -1.48 -17.35
C TYR A 43 -4.51 -1.31 -15.91
N VAL A 44 -3.98 -2.38 -15.34
CA VAL A 44 -3.57 -2.43 -13.94
C VAL A 44 -2.11 -2.82 -13.84
N ILE A 45 -1.39 -2.17 -12.95
CA ILE A 45 -0.04 -2.58 -12.52
C ILE A 45 -0.09 -2.84 -11.02
N GLU A 46 0.30 -4.03 -10.59
CA GLU A 46 0.39 -4.42 -9.18
C GLU A 46 1.82 -4.80 -8.82
N ALA A 47 2.45 -3.96 -8.00
CA ALA A 47 3.82 -4.19 -7.55
C ALA A 47 3.94 -4.00 -6.04
N SER A 48 4.86 -4.75 -5.42
CA SER A 48 5.25 -4.50 -4.03
C SER A 48 5.83 -3.09 -3.87
N LEU A 49 5.61 -2.45 -2.72
CA LEU A 49 6.07 -1.07 -2.45
C LEU A 49 7.60 -0.88 -2.50
N HIS A 50 8.38 -1.97 -2.49
CA HIS A 50 9.84 -1.97 -2.54
C HIS A 50 10.39 -2.53 -3.88
N GLU A 51 9.53 -2.90 -4.81
CA GLU A 51 9.90 -3.41 -6.13
C GLU A 51 9.92 -2.30 -7.19
N CYS A 52 10.33 -2.66 -8.41
CA CYS A 52 10.26 -1.80 -9.60
C CYS A 52 11.02 -0.47 -9.45
N GLY A 53 12.06 -0.44 -8.61
CA GLY A 53 12.82 0.78 -8.33
C GLY A 53 12.07 1.83 -7.49
N THR A 54 11.03 1.43 -6.74
CA THR A 54 10.29 2.35 -5.87
C THR A 54 11.20 2.89 -4.75
N LEU A 55 11.19 4.21 -4.55
CA LEU A 55 11.95 4.89 -3.52
C LEU A 55 11.06 5.26 -2.33
N LEU A 56 11.46 4.84 -1.13
CA LEU A 56 10.83 5.23 0.12
C LEU A 56 11.50 6.47 0.70
N THR A 57 10.72 7.52 0.90
CA THR A 57 11.09 8.70 1.69
C THR A 57 10.32 8.71 3.00
N ILE A 58 11.04 8.89 4.10
CA ILE A 58 10.44 8.97 5.44
C ILE A 58 10.32 10.45 5.81
N GLU A 59 9.10 10.91 5.99
CA GLU A 59 8.75 12.22 6.52
C GLU A 59 8.25 12.08 7.97
N GLU A 60 7.97 13.21 8.62
CA GLU A 60 7.59 13.25 10.03
C GLU A 60 6.29 12.47 10.30
N ASP A 61 5.24 12.75 9.54
CA ASP A 61 3.93 12.10 9.69
C ASP A 61 3.61 11.07 8.58
N SER A 62 4.47 10.92 7.56
CA SER A 62 4.19 10.09 6.36
C SER A 62 5.37 9.25 5.86
N LEU A 63 5.03 8.13 5.24
CA LEU A 63 5.89 7.35 4.36
C LEU A 63 5.50 7.65 2.92
N VAL A 64 6.44 8.16 2.13
CA VAL A 64 6.21 8.52 0.72
C VAL A 64 6.90 7.50 -0.16
N TYR A 65 6.12 6.69 -0.86
CA TYR A 65 6.62 5.77 -1.88
C TYR A 65 6.53 6.46 -3.24
N SER A 66 7.66 6.69 -3.87
CA SER A 66 7.76 7.39 -5.16
C SER A 66 8.32 6.48 -6.24
N ASN A 67 7.76 6.60 -7.43
CA ASN A 67 8.20 5.86 -8.62
C ASN A 67 7.79 6.63 -9.89
N VAL A 68 8.01 6.05 -11.06
CA VAL A 68 7.62 6.61 -12.36
C VAL A 68 6.89 5.55 -13.18
N LEU A 69 5.85 5.95 -13.91
CA LEU A 69 5.27 5.17 -14.99
C LEU A 69 5.96 5.57 -16.29
N SER A 70 6.71 4.63 -16.85
CA SER A 70 7.39 4.77 -18.13
C SER A 70 6.47 4.30 -19.25
N VAL A 71 6.25 5.18 -20.23
CA VAL A 71 5.53 4.90 -21.46
C VAL A 71 6.54 4.84 -22.60
N SER A 72 6.73 3.64 -23.15
CA SER A 72 7.70 3.35 -24.19
C SER A 72 6.98 2.84 -25.44
N PRO A 73 6.86 3.66 -26.50
CA PRO A 73 6.08 3.28 -27.67
C PRO A 73 6.75 2.14 -28.45
N MET A 74 5.96 1.20 -28.97
CA MET A 74 6.46 0.14 -29.83
C MET A 74 6.18 0.44 -31.30
N PRO A 75 7.15 0.19 -32.20
CA PRO A 75 6.90 0.30 -33.62
C PRO A 75 5.88 -0.76 -34.06
N THR A 76 4.88 -0.33 -34.82
CA THR A 76 3.98 -1.26 -35.51
C THR A 76 4.75 -2.09 -36.55
N SER A 77 4.13 -3.13 -37.12
CA SER A 77 4.75 -3.98 -38.15
C SER A 77 5.27 -3.22 -39.37
N SER A 78 4.73 -2.02 -39.65
CA SER A 78 5.17 -1.10 -40.69
C SER A 78 6.29 -0.14 -40.25
N GLY A 79 6.79 -0.26 -39.02
CA GLY A 79 7.80 0.62 -38.43
C GLY A 79 7.27 1.97 -37.92
N ILE A 80 5.94 2.18 -37.94
CA ILE A 80 5.34 3.47 -37.54
C ILE A 80 5.12 3.49 -36.02
N ILE A 81 5.60 4.56 -35.37
CA ILE A 81 5.34 4.88 -33.96
C ILE A 81 4.13 5.80 -33.89
N ARG A 82 3.09 5.42 -33.12
CA ARG A 82 1.81 6.16 -33.03
C ARG A 82 1.67 6.96 -31.74
N THR A 83 2.50 6.67 -30.74
CA THR A 83 2.41 7.21 -29.38
C THR A 83 3.76 7.84 -29.00
N SER A 84 3.71 8.89 -28.18
CA SER A 84 4.91 9.56 -27.69
C SER A 84 5.40 8.91 -26.40
N SER A 85 6.72 8.77 -26.24
CA SER A 85 7.26 8.35 -24.94
C SER A 85 6.98 9.40 -23.86
N ALA A 86 6.67 8.93 -22.65
CA ALA A 86 6.38 9.78 -21.50
C ALA A 86 6.89 9.13 -20.21
N ILE A 87 7.24 9.95 -19.23
CA ILE A 87 7.61 9.51 -17.88
C ILE A 87 6.69 10.27 -16.91
N ILE A 88 5.83 9.54 -16.22
CA ILE A 88 4.81 10.12 -15.35
C ILE A 88 5.21 9.83 -13.89
N PRO A 89 5.52 10.85 -13.08
CA PRO A 89 5.88 10.64 -11.69
C PRO A 89 4.67 10.16 -10.88
N ILE A 90 4.91 9.22 -9.98
CA ILE A 90 3.93 8.63 -9.06
C ILE A 90 4.45 8.83 -7.63
N ALA A 91 3.56 9.27 -6.74
CA ALA A 91 3.84 9.35 -5.31
C ALA A 91 2.62 8.87 -4.53
N CYS A 92 2.85 7.94 -3.59
CA CYS A 92 1.83 7.44 -2.68
C CYS A 92 2.24 7.78 -1.25
N HIS A 93 1.38 8.53 -0.56
CA HIS A 93 1.60 8.98 0.81
C HIS A 93 0.82 8.09 1.78
N TYR A 94 1.52 7.49 2.74
CA TYR A 94 0.92 6.68 3.81
C TYR A 94 1.18 7.35 5.15
N LEU A 95 0.13 7.66 5.90
CA LEU A 95 0.27 8.21 7.24
C LEU A 95 0.93 7.17 8.17
N ARG A 96 1.83 7.63 9.03
CA ARG A 96 2.49 6.81 10.06
C ARG A 96 1.60 6.50 11.26
N ARG A 97 0.33 6.93 11.25
CA ARG A 97 -0.61 6.75 12.36
C ARG A 97 -1.48 5.52 12.11
N HIS A 98 -1.47 4.61 13.08
CA HIS A 98 -2.39 3.48 13.11
C HIS A 98 -3.56 3.82 14.04
N VAL A 99 -4.79 3.81 13.51
CA VAL A 99 -6.00 3.85 14.33
C VAL A 99 -6.27 2.43 14.79
N VAL A 100 -6.11 2.18 16.08
CA VAL A 100 -6.45 0.90 16.70
C VAL A 100 -7.78 1.07 17.40
N SER A 101 -8.81 0.35 16.95
CA SER A 101 -10.08 0.24 17.66
C SER A 101 -10.14 -1.12 18.36
N SER A 102 -10.37 -1.15 19.67
CA SER A 102 -10.74 -2.37 20.38
C SER A 102 -12.25 -2.53 20.37
N GLU A 103 -12.75 -3.70 19.96
CA GLU A 103 -14.15 -4.05 20.18
C GLU A 103 -14.42 -4.23 21.69
N ALA A 104 -15.65 -3.95 22.14
CA ALA A 104 -16.00 -4.03 23.55
C ALA A 104 -15.86 -5.46 24.06
N VAL A 105 -14.93 -5.68 24.99
CA VAL A 105 -14.80 -6.94 25.72
C VAL A 105 -15.89 -7.00 26.78
N TYR A 106 -16.78 -7.98 26.72
CA TYR A 106 -17.69 -8.26 27.84
C TYR A 106 -16.89 -8.91 28.98
N PRO A 107 -16.75 -8.27 30.16
CA PRO A 107 -16.09 -8.90 31.29
C PRO A 107 -16.94 -10.10 31.77
N THR A 108 -16.33 -11.29 31.82
CA THR A 108 -16.94 -12.52 32.34
C THR A 108 -16.92 -12.61 33.87
N TRP A 109 -16.69 -11.50 34.57
CA TRP A 109 -16.56 -11.48 36.02
C TRP A 109 -17.93 -11.71 36.69
N ALA A 110 -18.18 -12.95 37.13
CA ALA A 110 -19.19 -13.25 38.13
C ALA A 110 -18.54 -13.09 39.53
N PRO A 111 -18.96 -12.11 40.35
CA PRO A 111 -18.40 -11.95 41.69
C PRO A 111 -18.84 -13.14 42.56
N PHE A 112 -17.88 -13.85 43.16
CA PHE A 112 -18.17 -14.83 44.20
C PHE A 112 -18.61 -14.07 45.46
N THR A 113 -19.90 -14.17 45.82
CA THR A 113 -20.40 -13.65 47.10
C THR A 113 -20.49 -14.79 48.11
N SER A 114 -19.51 -14.88 49.01
CA SER A 114 -19.62 -15.69 50.22
C SER A 114 -19.25 -14.82 51.41
N THR A 115 -20.25 -14.37 52.17
CA THR A 115 -20.03 -13.67 53.43
C THR A 115 -20.03 -14.69 54.57
N VAL A 116 -18.84 -15.11 55.00
CA VAL A 116 -18.64 -15.67 56.34
C VAL A 116 -17.45 -14.94 56.93
N ALA A 117 -17.70 -14.13 57.96
CA ALA A 117 -16.67 -13.40 58.65
C ALA A 117 -15.97 -14.32 59.66
N ALA A 118 -14.69 -14.57 59.42
CA ALA A 118 -13.74 -15.02 60.43
C ALA A 118 -12.58 -14.02 60.41
N LEU A 119 -12.18 -13.51 61.57
CA LEU A 119 -11.03 -12.63 61.70
C LEU A 119 -9.77 -13.47 61.54
N ASP A 120 -9.18 -13.45 60.35
CA ASP A 120 -7.83 -13.95 60.13
C ASP A 120 -7.01 -12.85 59.45
N LEU A 121 -5.77 -12.66 59.92
CA LEU A 121 -4.92 -11.54 59.56
C LEU A 121 -4.09 -11.94 58.34
N LEU A 122 -4.62 -11.68 57.15
CA LEU A 122 -3.95 -11.98 55.89
C LEU A 122 -2.89 -10.91 55.59
N ASP A 123 -1.63 -11.33 55.54
CA ASP A 123 -0.51 -10.48 55.12
C ASP A 123 -0.36 -10.54 53.60
N PHE A 124 -0.74 -9.47 52.92
CA PHE A 124 -0.63 -9.33 51.47
C PHE A 124 0.55 -8.44 51.11
N SER A 125 1.41 -8.90 50.20
CA SER A 125 2.42 -8.06 49.56
C SER A 125 2.16 -7.97 48.06
N LEU A 126 2.24 -6.74 47.53
CA LEU A 126 2.10 -6.43 46.12
C LEU A 126 3.47 -6.09 45.55
N ARG A 127 3.84 -6.74 44.45
CA ARG A 127 5.03 -6.40 43.67
C ARG A 127 4.62 -5.91 42.29
N LEU A 128 5.16 -4.75 41.93
CA LEU A 128 5.00 -4.16 40.60
C LEU A 128 5.76 -5.03 39.58
N MET A 129 5.03 -5.65 38.64
CA MET A 129 5.61 -6.35 37.51
C MET A 129 5.52 -5.45 36.28
N ALA A 130 6.68 -4.99 35.78
CA ALA A 130 6.75 -4.33 34.49
C ALA A 130 6.61 -5.39 33.40
N GLY A 131 5.40 -5.54 32.83
CA GLY A 131 5.14 -6.47 31.75
C GLY A 131 5.73 -5.97 30.44
N VAL A 132 6.72 -6.67 29.89
CA VAL A 132 7.06 -6.59 28.47
C VAL A 132 6.09 -7.53 27.75
N SER A 133 5.00 -6.98 27.21
CA SER A 133 4.08 -7.74 26.38
C SER A 133 4.76 -8.05 25.03
N PRO A 134 4.87 -9.32 24.61
CA PRO A 134 5.27 -9.60 23.24
C PRO A 134 4.11 -9.17 22.33
N MET A 135 4.38 -8.16 21.52
CA MET A 135 3.52 -7.69 20.44
C MET A 135 3.30 -8.84 19.45
N LEU A 136 2.12 -9.45 19.50
CA LEU A 136 1.65 -10.28 18.39
C LEU A 136 1.47 -9.35 17.20
N MET A 137 2.42 -9.43 16.27
CA MET A 137 2.30 -8.80 14.95
C MET A 137 1.16 -9.51 14.22
N LEU A 138 -0.06 -8.97 14.33
CA LEU A 138 -1.08 -9.25 13.32
C LEU A 138 -0.55 -8.68 12.01
N LYS A 139 -0.14 -9.58 11.12
CA LYS A 139 0.19 -9.28 9.73
C LYS A 139 -1.13 -8.99 9.02
N ASP A 140 -1.65 -7.78 9.16
CA ASP A 140 -2.68 -7.32 8.24
C ASP A 140 -2.03 -7.24 6.85
N PRO A 141 -2.59 -7.90 5.82
CA PRO A 141 -2.24 -7.57 4.46
C PRO A 141 -2.73 -6.15 4.24
N MET A 142 -1.81 -5.19 4.35
CA MET A 142 -2.01 -3.82 3.86
C MET A 142 -2.47 -3.96 2.41
N LEU A 143 -3.77 -3.83 2.20
CA LEU A 143 -4.39 -3.66 0.90
C LEU A 143 -3.91 -2.28 0.41
N SER A 144 -2.67 -2.24 -0.05
CA SER A 144 -1.93 -1.02 -0.42
C SER A 144 -2.36 -0.54 -1.80
N SER A 145 -3.66 -0.30 -1.93
CA SER A 145 -4.16 0.59 -2.97
C SER A 145 -3.59 1.97 -2.65
N CYS A 146 -2.90 2.59 -3.61
CA CYS A 146 -2.41 3.95 -3.44
C CYS A 146 -3.62 4.88 -3.31
N PRO A 147 -3.88 5.49 -2.14
CA PRO A 147 -5.00 6.39 -2.00
C PRO A 147 -4.62 7.69 -2.71
N GLY A 148 -5.08 7.84 -3.95
CA GLY A 148 -4.89 9.03 -4.78
C GLY A 148 -3.51 9.12 -5.43
N SER A 149 -3.41 8.68 -6.67
CA SER A 149 -2.32 9.08 -7.57
C SER A 149 -2.47 10.57 -7.90
N TRP A 150 -1.66 11.42 -7.28
CA TRP A 150 -1.60 12.83 -7.65
C TRP A 150 -0.66 12.98 -8.86
N MET A 151 -1.21 12.82 -10.07
CA MET A 151 -0.50 13.20 -11.30
C MET A 151 -0.29 14.73 -11.28
N LYS A 152 0.91 15.19 -10.91
CA LYS A 152 1.31 16.57 -11.16
C LYS A 152 1.55 16.72 -12.67
N SER A 153 0.56 17.29 -13.36
CA SER A 153 0.70 17.78 -14.73
C SER A 153 1.76 18.88 -14.75
N SER A 154 2.95 18.59 -15.28
CA SER A 154 3.90 19.64 -15.66
C SER A 154 3.37 20.28 -16.93
N ARG A 155 3.10 21.57 -16.84
CA ARG A 155 2.92 22.47 -17.98
C ARG A 155 4.27 22.77 -18.62
#